data_AF-A0A0E0P6A2-F1
#
_entry.id   AF-A0A0E0P6A2-F1
#
_cell.length_a   1.000
_cell.length_b   1.000
_cell.length_c   1.000
_cell.angle_alpha   90.00
_cell.angle_beta   90.00
_cell.angle_gamma   90.00
#
_symmetry.space_group_name_H-M   'P 1'
#
loop_
_entity.id
_entity.type
_entity.pdbx_description
1 polymer ?
#
loop_
_entity_poly.entity_id
_entity_poly.type
_entity_poly.pdbx_seq_one_letter_code
_entity_poly.pdbx_strand_id
1 'polypeptide(L)'
;MTALPIVETQSGDVSAYIPTNVISITDGQIFLSADLFNAGIRPAINVGISVSRVGSAAQIKAMKQVAGKSKLELAQFAELKAFAQFASALDKTSQNQLARGRRLRELLKQFQANPLPVEEQIATIYIGTRGYLDSLEIGQVKKFLDELRKHLKDTKPQFQEIISSSKTFTEEAEILLKEAIQEQLERNGVVKLGSWVETGDILVGKLTPQIASESSYIAEAGLLRAIFGLEVSTSKETSLKLPIGGRGRVINVKWIQRDPLDIMVRVYILQKREIKVGDKVAGRHGNKGIISKILPRQDMPYLQDGTPVDMVFNPLGVPSRMNVGQIFESSLGLVGDLIKKHYRIAPFDERYQQEASGKLVFSELYEASKQTKIRGYLNPSTREKAEYLMEEQETPSNSLF
;
A
#
# COMPACT_ATOMS: atom_id res chain seq x y z
N MET A 1 -35.67 3.24 42.79
CA MET A 1 -35.95 2.24 41.73
C MET A 1 -35.88 2.95 40.40
N THR A 2 -35.03 2.50 39.48
CA THR A 2 -35.04 2.96 38.08
C THR A 2 -35.82 1.93 37.29
N ALA A 3 -36.96 2.31 36.72
CA ALA A 3 -37.78 1.44 35.88
C ALA A 3 -37.82 1.98 34.46
N LEU A 4 -37.70 1.09 33.47
CA LEU A 4 -37.80 1.42 32.04
C LEU A 4 -39.12 0.82 31.53
N PRO A 5 -40.25 1.57 31.59
CA PRO A 5 -41.51 1.08 31.05
C PRO A 5 -41.40 0.94 29.54
N ILE A 6 -41.81 -0.21 29.01
CA ILE A 6 -41.88 -0.48 27.57
C ILE A 6 -43.35 -0.42 27.18
N VAL A 7 -43.66 0.44 26.21
CA VAL A 7 -45.01 0.64 25.68
C VAL A 7 -44.97 0.35 24.18
N GLU A 8 -45.88 -0.50 23.73
CA GLU A 8 -46.08 -0.80 22.32
C GLU A 8 -47.27 -0.01 21.80
N THR A 9 -47.08 0.75 20.71
CA THR A 9 -48.16 1.51 20.07
C THR A 9 -48.80 0.69 18.95
N GLN A 10 -50.13 0.73 18.85
CA GLN A 10 -50.83 0.14 17.70
C GLN A 10 -50.65 1.05 16.48
N SER A 11 -50.23 0.48 15.35
CA SER A 11 -50.01 1.19 14.07
C SER A 11 -48.92 2.29 14.07
N GLY A 12 -48.02 2.31 15.06
CA GLY A 12 -46.90 3.26 15.11
C GLY A 12 -47.30 4.71 15.39
N ASP A 13 -48.56 4.95 15.75
CA ASP A 13 -49.09 6.28 16.05
C ASP A 13 -48.85 6.63 17.54
N VAL A 14 -48.16 7.75 17.77
CA VAL A 14 -47.85 8.29 19.10
C VAL A 14 -48.87 9.37 19.51
N SER A 15 -49.72 9.80 18.58
CA SER A 15 -50.85 10.71 18.83
C SER A 15 -52.07 9.98 19.40
N ALA A 16 -52.19 8.68 19.15
CA ALA A 16 -53.13 7.81 19.84
C ALA A 16 -52.80 7.77 21.35
N TYR A 17 -53.85 7.88 22.18
CA TYR A 17 -53.79 8.18 23.61
C TYR A 17 -52.81 7.28 24.40
N ILE A 18 -51.56 7.73 24.57
CA ILE A 18 -50.70 7.22 25.64
C ILE A 18 -51.31 7.73 26.96
N PRO A 19 -51.68 6.85 27.91
CA PRO A 19 -52.31 7.29 29.14
C PRO A 19 -51.47 8.38 29.81
N THR A 20 -52.11 9.49 30.20
CA THR A 20 -51.43 10.63 30.82
C THR A 20 -50.62 10.20 32.03
N ASN A 21 -51.07 9.17 32.74
CA ASN A 21 -50.40 8.54 33.88
C ASN A 21 -49.01 7.97 33.55
N VAL A 22 -48.76 7.51 32.31
CA VAL A 22 -47.45 7.00 31.86
C VAL A 22 -46.52 8.16 31.48
N ILE A 23 -47.04 9.16 30.78
CA ILE A 23 -46.25 10.35 30.41
C ILE A 23 -45.86 11.14 31.68
N SER A 24 -46.77 11.28 32.64
CA SER A 24 -46.56 12.10 33.84
C SER A 24 -45.52 11.55 34.83
N ILE A 25 -45.24 10.25 34.77
CA ILE A 25 -44.28 9.57 35.67
C ILE A 25 -42.90 9.35 35.03
N THR A 26 -42.70 9.76 33.78
CA THR A 26 -41.44 9.55 33.04
C THR A 26 -40.69 10.85 32.77
N ASP A 27 -39.37 10.77 32.75
CA ASP A 27 -38.46 11.88 32.43
C ASP A 27 -38.21 12.03 30.91
N GLY A 28 -39.04 11.38 30.09
CA GLY A 28 -38.94 11.35 28.64
C GLY A 28 -39.26 9.98 28.04
N GLN A 29 -39.18 9.90 26.73
CA GLN A 29 -39.45 8.70 25.95
C GLN A 29 -38.45 8.52 24.81
N ILE A 30 -38.10 7.27 24.55
CA ILE A 30 -37.34 6.84 23.38
C ILE A 30 -38.32 6.12 22.46
N PHE A 31 -38.56 6.69 21.27
CA PHE A 31 -39.42 6.07 20.26
C PHE A 31 -38.59 5.24 19.29
N LEU A 32 -38.84 3.93 19.28
CA LEU A 32 -38.21 2.98 18.36
C LEU A 32 -39.12 2.78 17.14
N SER A 33 -38.64 3.17 15.96
CA SER A 33 -39.42 3.11 14.71
C SER A 33 -39.17 1.82 13.93
N ALA A 34 -40.25 1.17 13.49
CA ALA A 34 -40.20 0.00 12.62
C ALA A 34 -39.55 0.33 11.26
N ASP A 35 -39.81 1.51 10.68
CA ASP A 35 -39.24 1.93 9.40
C ASP A 35 -37.72 2.08 9.45
N LEU A 36 -37.20 2.66 10.54
CA LEU A 36 -35.75 2.78 10.75
C LEU A 36 -35.10 1.40 10.93
N PHE A 37 -35.78 0.49 11.62
CA PHE A 37 -35.33 -0.88 11.80
C PHE A 37 -35.27 -1.63 10.45
N ASN A 38 -36.33 -1.54 9.66
CA ASN A 38 -36.42 -2.14 8.31
C ASN A 38 -35.40 -1.52 7.34
N ALA A 39 -35.06 -0.24 7.51
CA ALA A 39 -34.00 0.43 6.78
C ALA A 39 -32.57 0.06 7.26
N GLY A 40 -32.42 -0.90 8.17
CA GLY A 40 -31.13 -1.38 8.66
C GLY A 40 -30.41 -0.43 9.62
N ILE A 41 -31.12 0.52 10.23
CA ILE A 41 -30.57 1.45 11.22
C ILE A 41 -30.80 0.87 12.62
N ARG A 42 -29.70 0.67 13.37
CA ARG A 42 -29.72 0.13 14.72
C ARG A 42 -28.77 0.95 15.61
N PRO A 43 -29.22 1.51 16.74
CA PRO A 43 -30.59 1.46 17.28
C PRO A 43 -31.58 2.30 16.46
N ALA A 44 -32.83 1.82 16.33
CA ALA A 44 -33.86 2.40 15.46
C ALA A 44 -34.60 3.60 16.09
N ILE A 45 -33.85 4.52 16.70
CA ILE A 45 -34.39 5.64 17.48
C ILE A 45 -34.85 6.76 16.53
N ASN A 46 -36.11 7.17 16.65
CA ASN A 46 -36.61 8.35 15.96
C ASN A 46 -36.35 9.61 16.80
N VAL A 47 -35.38 10.42 16.37
CA VAL A 47 -34.94 11.64 17.08
C VAL A 47 -36.02 12.73 17.13
N GLY A 48 -36.97 12.74 16.17
CA GLY A 48 -38.02 13.75 16.10
C GLY A 48 -39.13 13.55 17.14
N ILE A 49 -39.51 12.30 17.40
CA ILE A 49 -40.60 11.93 18.32
C ILE A 49 -40.08 11.63 19.73
N SER A 50 -38.81 11.22 19.85
CA SER A 50 -38.19 10.95 21.16
C SER A 50 -37.97 12.26 21.92
N VAL A 51 -38.44 12.33 23.15
CA VAL A 51 -38.34 13.52 24.00
C VAL A 51 -37.59 13.17 25.28
N SER A 52 -36.80 14.10 25.81
CA SER A 52 -36.19 13.97 27.12
C SER A 52 -36.43 15.25 27.91
N ARG A 53 -36.98 15.09 29.12
CA ARG A 53 -37.21 16.17 30.09
C ARG A 53 -35.91 16.63 30.76
N VAL A 54 -34.99 15.68 30.99
CA VAL A 54 -33.65 15.95 31.54
C VAL A 54 -32.71 16.52 30.45
N GLY A 55 -32.90 16.10 29.19
CA GLY A 55 -32.22 16.67 28.04
C GLY A 55 -30.70 16.68 28.18
N SER A 56 -30.09 17.84 27.93
CA SER A 56 -28.63 18.02 28.01
C SER A 56 -28.07 18.07 29.44
N ALA A 57 -28.92 18.09 30.47
CA ALA A 57 -28.48 18.19 31.87
C ALA A 57 -27.85 16.89 32.39
N ALA A 58 -28.19 15.74 31.81
CA ALA A 58 -27.61 14.44 32.15
C ALA A 58 -26.23 14.19 31.49
N GLN A 59 -25.81 15.04 30.55
CA GLN A 59 -24.58 14.86 29.80
C GLN A 59 -23.40 15.56 30.49
N ILE A 60 -22.21 14.98 30.40
CA ILE A 60 -20.98 15.69 30.76
C ILE A 60 -20.80 16.91 29.84
N LYS A 61 -20.17 17.97 30.34
CA LYS A 61 -20.00 19.23 29.60
C LYS A 61 -19.34 19.02 28.23
N ALA A 62 -18.34 18.15 28.15
CA ALA A 62 -17.66 17.79 26.90
C ALA A 62 -18.63 17.21 25.84
N MET A 63 -19.51 16.28 26.23
CA MET A 63 -20.50 15.69 25.32
C MET A 63 -21.50 16.74 24.84
N LYS A 64 -21.96 17.61 25.75
CA LYS A 64 -22.91 18.68 25.41
C LYS A 64 -22.35 19.66 24.37
N GLN A 65 -21.06 20.00 24.46
CA GLN A 65 -20.39 20.90 23.52
C GLN A 65 -20.33 20.34 22.09
N VAL A 66 -20.15 19.02 21.96
CA VAL A 66 -19.97 18.37 20.65
C VAL A 66 -21.30 17.89 20.04
N ALA A 67 -22.20 17.32 20.86
CA ALA A 67 -23.45 16.72 20.39
C ALA A 67 -24.55 17.73 20.01
N GLY A 68 -24.42 18.99 20.43
CA GLY A 68 -25.45 20.02 20.20
C GLY A 68 -25.78 20.23 18.72
N LYS A 69 -24.77 20.17 17.83
CA LYS A 69 -24.96 20.31 16.38
C LYS A 69 -25.53 19.05 15.72
N SER A 70 -25.22 17.85 16.24
CA SER A 70 -25.61 16.58 15.61
C SER A 70 -27.12 16.38 15.54
N LYS A 71 -27.87 16.81 16.56
CA LYS A 71 -29.34 16.70 16.56
C LYS A 71 -29.97 17.52 15.43
N LEU A 72 -29.48 18.74 15.25
CA LEU A 72 -29.97 19.66 14.22
C LEU A 72 -29.63 19.15 12.82
N GLU A 73 -28.41 18.67 12.60
CA GLU A 73 -27.99 18.10 11.31
C GLU A 73 -28.76 16.83 10.94
N LEU A 74 -29.06 15.95 11.91
CA LEU A 74 -29.85 14.74 11.68
C LEU A 74 -31.32 15.03 11.39
N ALA A 75 -31.89 16.07 12.02
CA ALA A 75 -33.25 16.53 11.75
C ALA A 75 -33.35 17.10 10.33
N GLN A 76 -32.45 18.02 9.97
CA GLN A 76 -32.34 18.57 8.61
C GLN A 76 -32.13 17.48 7.56
N PHE A 77 -31.29 16.49 7.85
CA PHE A 77 -31.10 15.35 6.97
C PHE A 77 -32.39 14.54 6.75
N ALA A 78 -33.20 14.34 7.80
CA ALA A 78 -34.46 13.59 7.67
C ALA A 78 -35.46 14.34 6.78
N GLU A 79 -35.59 15.66 6.95
CA GLU A 79 -36.43 16.52 6.13
C GLU A 79 -35.95 16.55 4.67
N LEU A 80 -34.65 16.78 4.44
CA LEU A 80 -34.05 16.78 3.11
C LEU A 80 -34.16 15.43 2.43
N LYS A 81 -34.02 14.32 3.17
CA LYS A 81 -34.17 12.97 2.61
C LYS A 81 -35.61 12.73 2.12
N ALA A 82 -36.62 13.21 2.85
CA ALA A 82 -38.01 13.11 2.43
C ALA A 82 -38.27 13.96 1.16
N PHE A 83 -37.74 15.19 1.12
CA PHE A 83 -37.86 16.06 -0.05
C PHE A 83 -37.14 15.49 -1.29
N ALA A 84 -35.94 14.94 -1.10
CA ALA A 84 -35.13 14.32 -2.13
C ALA A 84 -35.79 13.12 -2.82
N GLN A 85 -36.79 12.48 -2.20
CA GLN A 85 -37.55 11.39 -2.83
C GLN A 85 -38.50 11.89 -3.93
N PHE A 86 -38.87 13.17 -3.90
CA PHE A 86 -39.80 13.78 -4.86
C PHE A 86 -39.13 14.73 -5.85
N ALA A 87 -37.86 15.09 -5.64
CA ALA A 87 -37.11 16.00 -6.49
C ALA A 87 -36.30 15.26 -7.57
N SER A 88 -36.36 15.73 -8.82
CA SER A 88 -35.61 15.16 -9.95
C SER A 88 -34.14 15.61 -10.00
N ALA A 89 -33.85 16.81 -9.47
CA ALA A 89 -32.49 17.35 -9.38
C ALA A 89 -32.34 18.12 -8.06
N LEU A 90 -31.29 17.79 -7.30
CA LEU A 90 -30.91 18.50 -6.09
C LEU A 90 -29.68 19.37 -6.37
N ASP A 91 -29.65 20.56 -5.81
CA ASP A 91 -28.47 21.42 -5.83
C ASP A 91 -27.32 20.79 -5.02
N LYS A 92 -26.08 21.21 -5.30
CA LYS A 92 -24.88 20.62 -4.71
C LYS A 92 -24.83 20.74 -3.18
N THR A 93 -25.40 21.80 -2.61
CA THR A 93 -25.40 21.99 -1.15
C THR A 93 -26.32 20.97 -0.48
N SER A 94 -27.51 20.76 -1.02
CA SER A 94 -28.43 19.71 -0.59
C SER A 94 -27.85 18.30 -0.77
N GLN A 95 -27.12 18.04 -1.87
CA GLN A 95 -26.45 16.76 -2.09
C GLN A 95 -25.38 16.48 -1.02
N ASN A 96 -24.55 17.49 -0.71
CA ASN A 96 -23.50 17.38 0.31
C ASN A 96 -24.10 17.18 1.71
N GLN A 97 -25.17 17.91 2.04
CA GLN A 97 -25.91 17.72 3.30
C GLN A 97 -26.51 16.32 3.40
N LEU A 98 -27.06 15.79 2.31
CA LEU A 98 -27.59 14.44 2.25
C LEU A 98 -26.49 13.39 2.42
N ALA A 99 -25.34 13.57 1.76
CA ALA A 99 -24.17 12.70 1.91
C ALA A 99 -23.63 12.72 3.35
N ARG A 100 -23.48 13.89 3.97
CA ARG A 100 -23.05 14.04 5.35
C ARG A 100 -24.03 13.39 6.32
N GLY A 101 -25.34 13.61 6.13
CA GLY A 101 -26.37 12.99 6.97
C GLY A 101 -26.39 11.45 6.88
N ARG A 102 -26.10 10.87 5.70
CA ARG A 102 -25.89 9.42 5.55
C ARG A 102 -24.70 8.93 6.38
N ARG A 103 -23.57 9.64 6.37
CA ARG A 103 -22.37 9.30 7.15
C ARG A 103 -22.60 9.48 8.67
N LEU A 104 -23.29 10.54 9.07
CA LEU A 104 -23.69 10.76 10.47
C LEU A 104 -24.58 9.63 11.00
N ARG A 105 -25.50 9.10 10.18
CA ARG A 105 -26.28 7.91 10.56
C ARG A 105 -25.42 6.65 10.66
N GLU A 106 -24.47 6.46 9.74
CA GLU A 106 -23.57 5.30 9.76
C GLU A 106 -22.70 5.30 11.03
N LEU A 107 -22.22 6.49 11.42
CA LEU A 107 -21.40 6.72 12.60
C LEU A 107 -22.08 6.34 13.93
N LEU A 108 -23.41 6.45 14.00
CA LEU A 108 -24.18 6.12 15.19
C LEU A 108 -24.51 4.62 15.32
N LYS A 109 -24.15 3.79 14.33
CA LYS A 109 -24.37 2.35 14.39
C LYS A 109 -23.38 1.70 15.35
N GLN A 110 -23.91 0.96 16.31
CA GLN A 110 -23.12 0.20 17.28
C GLN A 110 -23.49 -1.28 17.26
N PHE A 111 -22.52 -2.14 17.55
CA PHE A 111 -22.78 -3.57 17.73
C PHE A 111 -23.47 -3.82 19.06
N GLN A 112 -24.28 -4.89 19.10
CA GLN A 112 -24.95 -5.32 20.32
C GLN A 112 -23.93 -5.63 21.42
N ALA A 113 -24.21 -5.22 22.66
CA ALA A 113 -23.37 -5.43 23.84
C ALA A 113 -21.93 -4.88 23.74
N ASN A 114 -21.69 -3.91 22.85
CA ASN A 114 -20.38 -3.24 22.73
C ASN A 114 -20.53 -1.72 22.95
N PRO A 115 -20.78 -1.28 24.20
CA PRO A 115 -20.92 0.14 24.51
C PRO A 115 -19.58 0.86 24.37
N LEU A 116 -19.61 2.05 23.76
CA LEU A 116 -18.40 2.87 23.61
C LEU A 116 -18.16 3.73 24.85
N PRO A 117 -16.90 3.89 25.30
CA PRO A 117 -16.53 4.90 26.30
C PRO A 117 -16.94 6.32 25.87
N VAL A 118 -17.20 7.20 26.83
CA VAL A 118 -17.72 8.55 26.56
C VAL A 118 -16.70 9.38 25.75
N GLU A 119 -15.42 9.18 26.00
CA GLU A 119 -14.30 9.82 25.31
C GLU A 119 -14.29 9.45 23.82
N GLU A 120 -14.50 8.17 23.51
CA GLU A 120 -14.59 7.67 22.13
C GLU A 120 -15.85 8.16 21.43
N GLN A 121 -16.97 8.25 22.15
CA GLN A 121 -18.21 8.82 21.62
C GLN A 121 -18.02 10.30 21.25
N ILE A 122 -17.35 11.08 22.11
CA ILE A 122 -17.06 12.49 21.86
C ILE A 122 -16.20 12.65 20.60
N ALA A 123 -15.11 11.88 20.48
CA ALA A 123 -14.26 11.90 19.30
C ALA A 123 -15.08 11.58 18.04
N THR A 124 -15.86 10.51 18.08
CA THR A 124 -16.71 10.05 16.98
C THR A 124 -17.67 11.16 16.52
N ILE A 125 -18.46 11.74 17.43
CA ILE A 125 -19.43 12.79 17.10
C ILE A 125 -18.74 14.07 16.59
N TYR A 126 -17.57 14.42 17.13
CA TYR A 126 -16.81 15.59 16.72
C TYR A 126 -16.39 15.52 15.25
N ILE A 127 -15.89 14.36 14.81
CA ILE A 127 -15.40 14.16 13.43
C ILE A 127 -16.56 14.23 12.43
N GLY A 128 -17.71 13.64 12.79
CA GLY A 128 -18.90 13.62 11.94
C GLY A 128 -19.52 15.00 11.74
N THR A 129 -19.63 15.81 12.80
CA THR A 129 -20.24 17.14 12.74
C THR A 129 -19.38 18.20 12.06
N ARG A 130 -18.04 18.03 12.08
CA ARG A 130 -17.11 18.98 11.45
C ARG A 130 -16.72 18.62 10.01
N GLY A 131 -17.33 17.59 9.42
CA GLY A 131 -17.16 17.26 8.00
C GLY A 131 -15.84 16.57 7.65
N TYR A 132 -15.06 16.10 8.62
CA TYR A 132 -13.80 15.39 8.38
C TYR A 132 -14.01 14.04 7.65
N LEU A 133 -15.23 13.50 7.65
CA LEU A 133 -15.60 12.27 6.94
C LEU A 133 -16.14 12.54 5.51
N ASP A 134 -16.20 13.80 5.06
CA ASP A 134 -16.89 14.15 3.82
C ASP A 134 -16.19 13.60 2.56
N SER A 135 -14.88 13.33 2.64
CA SER A 135 -14.09 12.70 1.59
C SER A 135 -14.19 11.16 1.56
N LEU A 136 -14.72 10.54 2.62
CA LEU A 136 -14.79 9.08 2.74
C LEU A 136 -16.10 8.54 2.16
N GLU A 137 -16.02 7.36 1.54
CA GLU A 137 -17.21 6.60 1.17
C GLU A 137 -17.87 5.96 2.39
N ILE A 138 -19.20 5.76 2.34
CA ILE A 138 -19.99 5.26 3.49
C ILE A 138 -19.43 3.93 4.04
N GLY A 139 -19.01 3.01 3.16
CA GLY A 139 -18.45 1.72 3.57
C GLY A 139 -17.11 1.82 4.31
N GLN A 140 -16.37 2.93 4.13
CA GLN A 140 -15.06 3.14 4.75
C GLN A 140 -15.18 3.80 6.13
N VAL A 141 -16.29 4.47 6.42
CA VAL A 141 -16.51 5.23 7.68
C VAL A 141 -16.29 4.35 8.90
N LYS A 142 -16.90 3.15 8.94
CA LYS A 142 -16.80 2.26 10.10
C LYS A 142 -15.35 1.83 10.38
N LYS A 143 -14.64 1.42 9.33
CA LYS A 143 -13.24 1.01 9.43
C LYS A 143 -12.35 2.17 9.88
N PHE A 144 -12.57 3.36 9.32
CA PHE A 144 -11.86 4.57 9.73
C PHE A 144 -12.07 4.88 11.22
N LEU A 145 -13.31 4.78 11.72
CA LEU A 145 -13.62 5.01 13.13
C LEU A 145 -12.98 3.95 14.05
N ASP A 146 -12.94 2.68 13.64
CA ASP A 146 -12.26 1.61 14.39
C ASP A 146 -10.75 1.87 14.51
N GLU A 147 -10.13 2.28 13.40
CA GLU A 147 -8.69 2.56 13.37
C GLU A 147 -8.34 3.85 14.10
N LEU A 148 -9.14 4.91 13.96
CA LEU A 148 -8.92 6.18 14.67
C LEU A 148 -9.02 6.00 16.18
N ARG A 149 -9.98 5.20 16.67
CA ARG A 149 -10.12 4.93 18.10
C ARG A 149 -8.93 4.17 18.66
N LYS A 150 -8.43 3.17 17.93
CA LYS A 150 -7.16 2.49 18.28
C LYS A 150 -5.99 3.47 18.28
N HIS A 151 -5.88 4.30 17.24
CA HIS A 151 -4.81 5.29 17.11
C HIS A 151 -4.82 6.31 18.25
N LEU A 152 -5.99 6.81 18.65
CA LEU A 152 -6.14 7.69 19.80
C LEU A 152 -5.70 7.03 21.11
N LYS A 153 -6.05 5.75 21.30
CA LYS A 153 -5.66 4.99 22.48
C LYS A 153 -4.15 4.75 22.56
N ASP A 154 -3.53 4.42 21.43
CA ASP A 154 -2.11 4.05 21.36
C ASP A 154 -1.19 5.28 21.34
N THR A 155 -1.57 6.34 20.63
CA THR A 155 -0.69 7.48 20.34
C THR A 155 -0.93 8.67 21.28
N LYS A 156 -2.20 8.91 21.68
CA LYS A 156 -2.59 10.09 22.46
C LYS A 156 -3.51 9.72 23.64
N PRO A 157 -3.04 8.89 24.59
CA PRO A 157 -3.83 8.51 25.77
C PRO A 157 -4.23 9.72 26.62
N GLN A 158 -3.45 10.80 26.58
CA GLN A 158 -3.72 12.08 27.24
C GLN A 158 -5.09 12.65 26.91
N PHE A 159 -5.62 12.42 25.70
CA PHE A 159 -6.97 12.85 25.34
C PHE A 159 -8.05 12.22 26.25
N GLN A 160 -7.92 10.92 26.54
CA GLN A 160 -8.85 10.20 27.41
C GLN A 160 -8.73 10.65 28.87
N GLU A 161 -7.50 10.92 29.32
CA GLU A 161 -7.22 11.43 30.66
C GLU A 161 -7.80 12.83 30.88
N ILE A 162 -7.69 13.73 29.89
CA ILE A 162 -8.24 15.08 29.96
C ILE A 162 -9.77 15.03 30.05
N ILE A 163 -10.43 14.22 29.22
CA ILE A 163 -11.90 14.15 29.23
C ILE A 163 -12.43 13.50 30.51
N SER A 164 -11.79 12.42 30.98
CA SER A 164 -12.23 11.73 32.20
C SER A 164 -12.05 12.60 33.46
N SER A 165 -10.97 13.37 33.55
CA SER A 165 -10.67 14.25 34.69
C SER A 165 -11.44 15.58 34.64
N SER A 166 -11.35 16.33 33.54
CA SER A 166 -11.92 17.68 33.43
C SER A 166 -13.43 17.68 33.15
N LYS A 167 -13.95 16.59 32.58
CA LYS A 167 -15.33 16.45 32.08
C LYS A 167 -15.75 17.52 31.06
N THR A 168 -14.79 18.30 30.55
CA THR A 168 -14.95 19.42 29.61
C THR A 168 -14.11 19.20 28.36
N PHE A 169 -14.56 19.68 27.21
CA PHE A 169 -13.77 19.65 25.98
C PHE A 169 -12.89 20.91 25.94
N THR A 170 -11.66 20.80 26.44
CA THR A 170 -10.68 21.90 26.46
C THR A 170 -10.03 22.09 25.10
N GLU A 171 -9.42 23.25 24.86
CA GLU A 171 -8.69 23.55 23.62
C GLU A 171 -7.53 22.56 23.39
N GLU A 172 -6.85 22.15 24.46
CA GLU A 172 -5.81 21.11 24.42
C GLU A 172 -6.33 19.77 23.91
N ALA A 173 -7.50 19.32 24.38
CA ALA A 173 -8.15 18.11 23.89
C ALA A 173 -8.58 18.23 22.43
N GLU A 174 -9.03 19.42 21.99
CA GLU A 174 -9.37 19.68 20.59
C GLU A 174 -8.14 19.61 19.68
N ILE A 175 -6.99 20.13 20.11
CA ILE A 175 -5.72 20.08 19.35
C ILE A 175 -5.26 18.62 19.19
N LEU A 176 -5.18 17.86 20.29
CA LEU A 176 -4.76 16.46 20.26
C LEU A 176 -5.65 15.61 19.35
N LEU A 177 -6.97 15.85 19.40
CA LEU A 177 -7.94 15.16 18.55
C LEU A 177 -7.76 15.54 17.08
N LYS A 178 -7.59 16.82 16.75
CA LYS A 178 -7.36 17.29 15.37
C LYS A 178 -6.11 16.68 14.76
N GLU A 179 -5.01 16.66 15.51
CA GLU A 179 -3.77 16.07 15.03
C GLU A 179 -3.93 14.55 14.81
N ALA A 180 -4.59 13.82 15.72
CA ALA A 180 -4.84 12.39 15.52
C ALA A 180 -5.73 12.11 14.30
N ILE A 181 -6.73 12.97 14.04
CA ILE A 181 -7.57 12.90 12.84
C ILE A 181 -6.73 13.16 11.59
N GLN A 182 -5.87 14.17 11.63
CA GLN A 182 -5.01 14.52 10.50
C GLN A 182 -4.02 13.39 10.18
N GLU A 183 -3.33 12.84 11.18
CA GLU A 183 -2.43 11.69 11.01
C GLU A 183 -3.16 10.47 10.41
N GLN A 184 -4.40 10.23 10.83
CA GLN A 184 -5.21 9.10 10.34
C GLN A 184 -5.79 9.35 8.94
N LEU A 185 -6.10 10.59 8.59
CA LEU A 185 -6.50 10.99 7.23
C LEU A 185 -5.30 10.99 6.28
N GLU A 186 -4.12 11.41 6.73
CA GLU A 186 -2.86 11.41 5.95
C GLU A 186 -2.33 10.00 5.71
N ARG A 187 -2.57 9.06 6.64
CA ARG A 187 -2.40 7.62 6.37
C ARG A 187 -3.18 7.13 5.15
N ASN A 188 -4.23 7.84 4.72
CA ASN A 188 -4.98 7.50 3.50
C ASN A 188 -4.41 8.13 2.21
N GLY A 189 -3.46 9.06 2.31
CA GLY A 189 -2.82 9.72 1.15
C GLY A 189 -1.51 9.08 0.69
N VAL A 190 -1.01 8.08 1.42
CA VAL A 190 0.27 7.40 1.13
C VAL A 190 0.03 5.91 0.88
N VAL A 191 0.80 5.34 -0.03
CA VAL A 191 0.71 3.93 -0.39
C VAL A 191 0.89 3.02 0.84
N LYS A 192 0.02 2.02 0.95
CA LYS A 192 0.01 1.08 2.08
C LYS A 192 1.25 0.18 2.08
N LEU A 193 1.77 -0.09 3.28
CA LEU A 193 2.84 -1.06 3.51
C LEU A 193 2.44 -2.45 2.99
N GLY A 194 3.37 -3.09 2.27
CA GLY A 194 3.19 -4.41 1.70
C GLY A 194 2.45 -4.45 0.36
N SER A 195 1.92 -3.32 -0.12
CA SER A 195 1.29 -3.22 -1.44
C SER A 195 2.29 -3.45 -2.57
N TRP A 196 1.81 -4.06 -3.65
CA TRP A 196 2.50 -4.10 -4.93
C TRP A 196 2.21 -2.81 -5.68
N VAL A 197 3.26 -2.23 -6.29
CA VAL A 197 3.18 -1.00 -7.08
C VAL A 197 3.88 -1.17 -8.42
N GLU A 198 3.28 -0.60 -9.45
CA GLU A 198 3.76 -0.57 -10.82
C GLU A 198 3.97 0.87 -11.32
N THR A 199 4.58 0.99 -12.49
CA THR A 199 4.90 2.29 -13.09
C THR A 199 3.62 3.12 -13.26
N GLY A 200 3.63 4.37 -12.78
CA GLY A 200 2.49 5.27 -12.86
C GLY A 200 1.58 5.27 -11.63
N ASP A 201 1.70 4.28 -10.73
CA ASP A 201 0.93 4.24 -9.49
C ASP A 201 1.30 5.41 -8.56
N ILE A 202 0.29 5.91 -7.84
CA ILE A 202 0.45 7.00 -6.87
C ILE A 202 1.02 6.45 -5.58
N LEU A 203 2.21 6.95 -5.20
CA LEU A 203 2.89 6.60 -3.95
C LEU A 203 2.52 7.57 -2.82
N VAL A 204 2.43 8.87 -3.14
CA VAL A 204 2.06 9.93 -2.21
C VAL A 204 1.17 10.92 -2.93
N GLY A 205 -0.08 11.04 -2.50
CA GLY A 205 -1.00 12.06 -2.99
C GLY A 205 -0.58 13.45 -2.51
N LYS A 206 -0.42 14.40 -3.43
CA LYS A 206 -0.12 15.80 -3.09
C LYS A 206 -0.93 16.73 -3.98
N LEU A 207 -1.62 17.68 -3.37
CA LEU A 207 -2.34 18.75 -4.06
C LEU A 207 -1.61 20.07 -3.80
N THR A 208 -1.18 20.75 -4.86
CA THR A 208 -0.51 22.06 -4.76
C THR A 208 -1.48 23.15 -5.22
N PRO A 209 -1.70 24.23 -4.46
CA PRO A 209 -2.58 25.32 -4.88
C PRO A 209 -2.08 25.96 -6.19
N GLN A 210 -2.98 26.23 -7.13
CA GLN A 210 -2.63 26.91 -8.39
C GLN A 210 -2.49 28.42 -8.16
N ILE A 211 -1.34 28.99 -8.54
CA ILE A 211 -1.10 30.43 -8.53
C ILE A 211 -1.67 31.02 -9.83
N ALA A 212 -2.36 32.15 -9.72
CA ALA A 212 -3.14 32.78 -10.80
C ALA A 212 -2.34 33.21 -12.06
N SER A 213 -1.01 33.06 -12.09
CA SER A 213 -0.13 33.50 -13.18
C SER A 213 0.03 32.51 -14.34
N GLU A 214 -0.36 31.24 -14.19
CA GLU A 214 -0.32 30.23 -15.27
C GLU A 214 -1.63 30.19 -16.11
N SER A 215 -2.29 31.35 -16.24
CA SER A 215 -3.69 31.50 -16.65
C SER A 215 -3.93 31.61 -18.16
N SER A 216 -3.09 31.03 -19.02
CA SER A 216 -3.42 30.90 -20.45
C SER A 216 -4.48 29.82 -20.72
N TYR A 217 -4.64 28.85 -19.82
CA TYR A 217 -5.59 27.74 -19.95
C TYR A 217 -7.01 28.06 -19.43
N ILE A 218 -7.27 29.25 -18.87
CA ILE A 218 -8.54 29.55 -18.19
C ILE A 218 -9.69 29.80 -19.17
N ALA A 219 -9.43 30.32 -20.38
CA ALA A 219 -10.50 30.62 -21.35
C ALA A 219 -11.07 29.36 -22.01
N GLU A 220 -10.22 28.49 -22.57
CA GLU A 220 -10.65 27.22 -23.20
C GLU A 220 -11.16 26.22 -22.16
N ALA A 221 -10.48 26.09 -21.02
CA ALA A 221 -10.99 25.29 -19.92
C ALA A 221 -12.28 25.90 -19.36
N GLY A 222 -12.42 27.24 -19.35
CA GLY A 222 -13.62 27.97 -18.96
C GLY A 222 -14.85 27.61 -19.80
N LEU A 223 -14.68 27.50 -21.11
CA LEU A 223 -15.76 27.09 -22.03
C LEU A 223 -16.17 25.64 -21.81
N LEU A 224 -15.19 24.72 -21.72
CA LEU A 224 -15.46 23.31 -21.36
C LEU A 224 -16.13 23.20 -19.98
N ARG A 225 -15.72 24.04 -19.02
CA ARG A 225 -16.32 24.11 -17.67
C ARG A 225 -17.77 24.58 -17.70
N ALA A 226 -18.11 25.56 -18.55
CA ALA A 226 -19.49 26.05 -18.69
C ALA A 226 -20.40 25.02 -19.37
N ILE A 227 -19.87 24.27 -20.34
CA ILE A 227 -20.61 23.21 -21.05
C ILE A 227 -20.89 22.02 -20.13
N PHE A 228 -19.91 21.60 -19.31
CA PHE A 228 -20.02 20.40 -18.46
C PHE A 228 -20.37 20.67 -16.99
N GLY A 229 -20.50 21.94 -16.56
CA GLY A 229 -20.88 22.31 -15.19
C GLY A 229 -19.85 21.92 -14.12
N LEU A 230 -18.56 21.85 -14.46
CA LEU A 230 -17.50 21.38 -13.57
C LEU A 230 -16.95 22.53 -12.69
N GLU A 231 -16.96 22.34 -11.36
CA GLU A 231 -16.37 23.29 -10.41
C GLU A 231 -14.84 23.32 -10.47
N VAL A 232 -14.26 24.51 -10.25
CA VAL A 232 -12.82 24.73 -10.28
C VAL A 232 -12.17 24.17 -9.01
N SER A 233 -11.35 23.13 -9.15
CA SER A 233 -10.38 22.78 -8.12
C SER A 233 -9.31 23.88 -8.05
N THR A 234 -9.19 24.57 -6.92
CA THR A 234 -8.15 25.58 -6.65
C THR A 234 -6.74 24.99 -6.54
N SER A 235 -6.62 23.67 -6.65
CA SER A 235 -5.39 22.91 -6.46
C SER A 235 -5.12 22.00 -7.66
N LYS A 236 -3.86 21.95 -8.09
CA LYS A 236 -3.32 21.04 -9.09
C LYS A 236 -2.85 19.76 -8.40
N GLU A 237 -3.15 18.61 -8.99
CA GLU A 237 -2.57 17.35 -8.56
C GLU A 237 -1.08 17.29 -8.91
N THR A 238 -0.23 17.14 -7.88
CA THR A 238 1.23 17.01 -7.99
C THR A 238 1.71 15.79 -7.19
N SER A 239 0.96 14.71 -7.27
CA SER A 239 1.23 13.46 -6.55
C SER A 239 2.54 12.83 -6.99
N LEU A 240 3.27 12.21 -6.06
CA LEU A 240 4.45 11.42 -6.35
C LEU A 240 4.01 10.08 -6.95
N LYS A 241 4.34 9.86 -8.22
CA LYS A 241 4.08 8.60 -8.92
C LYS A 241 5.34 7.76 -9.05
N LEU A 242 5.18 6.45 -9.17
CA LEU A 242 6.32 5.56 -9.41
C LEU A 242 6.93 5.86 -10.80
N PRO A 243 8.24 6.14 -10.88
CA PRO A 243 8.89 6.47 -12.15
C PRO A 243 8.93 5.27 -13.10
N ILE A 244 9.15 5.57 -14.38
CA ILE A 244 9.16 4.59 -15.47
C ILE A 244 10.20 3.50 -15.22
N GLY A 245 9.77 2.24 -15.32
CA GLY A 245 10.61 1.06 -15.07
C GLY A 245 10.69 0.64 -13.60
N GLY A 246 10.06 1.41 -12.71
CA GLY A 246 9.82 1.02 -11.33
C GLY A 246 8.73 -0.03 -11.24
N ARG A 247 8.99 -1.10 -10.48
CA ARG A 247 7.98 -2.04 -9.97
C ARG A 247 8.51 -2.68 -8.70
N GLY A 248 7.63 -3.01 -7.76
CA GLY A 248 8.07 -3.70 -6.55
C GLY A 248 7.05 -3.70 -5.44
N ARG A 249 7.51 -4.12 -4.26
CA ARG A 249 6.70 -4.16 -3.05
C ARG A 249 7.12 -3.06 -2.09
N VAL A 250 6.15 -2.32 -1.56
CA VAL A 250 6.40 -1.29 -0.55
C VAL A 250 6.81 -1.98 0.75
N ILE A 251 8.06 -1.78 1.16
CA ILE A 251 8.61 -2.39 2.39
C ILE A 251 8.48 -1.46 3.60
N ASN A 252 8.56 -0.15 3.37
CA ASN A 252 8.57 0.83 4.45
C ASN A 252 8.12 2.20 3.94
N VAL A 253 7.51 3.00 4.83
CA VAL A 253 7.13 4.39 4.61
C VAL A 253 7.58 5.16 5.84
N LYS A 254 8.49 6.12 5.67
CA LYS A 254 8.98 6.99 6.76
C LYS A 254 8.46 8.40 6.58
N TRP A 255 7.91 8.93 7.65
CA TRP A 255 7.50 10.32 7.77
C TRP A 255 8.60 11.07 8.54
N ILE A 256 9.13 12.14 7.94
CA ILE A 256 10.16 12.98 8.54
C ILE A 256 9.59 14.40 8.56
N GLN A 257 9.20 14.86 9.75
CA GLN A 257 8.78 16.23 9.96
C GLN A 257 10.04 17.09 10.20
N ARG A 258 10.25 18.10 9.35
CA ARG A 258 11.36 19.06 9.53
C ARG A 258 10.85 20.34 10.16
N ASP A 259 9.69 20.81 9.70
CA ASP A 259 8.99 21.98 10.21
C ASP A 259 7.50 21.66 10.42
N PRO A 260 6.74 22.46 11.19
CA PRO A 260 5.30 22.26 11.37
C PRO A 260 4.49 22.26 10.05
N LEU A 261 5.03 22.90 9.01
CA LEU A 261 4.41 23.04 7.69
C LEU A 261 5.12 22.22 6.59
N ASP A 262 6.27 21.60 6.86
CA ASP A 262 7.03 20.81 5.88
C ASP A 262 7.22 19.36 6.35
N ILE A 263 6.50 18.47 5.68
CA ILE A 263 6.48 17.03 5.94
C ILE A 263 7.13 16.32 4.76
N MET A 264 8.22 15.60 5.03
CA MET A 264 8.92 14.77 4.04
C MET A 264 8.52 13.30 4.19
N VAL A 265 7.95 12.72 3.13
CA VAL A 265 7.59 11.30 3.09
C VAL A 265 8.61 10.53 2.24
N ARG A 266 9.19 9.45 2.79
CA ARG A 266 10.07 8.52 2.07
C ARG A 266 9.40 7.17 1.94
N VAL A 267 9.16 6.73 0.70
CA VAL A 267 8.63 5.40 0.39
C VAL A 267 9.76 4.50 -0.08
N TYR A 268 9.92 3.35 0.58
CA TYR A 268 10.93 2.35 0.26
C TYR A 268 10.28 1.19 -0.49
N ILE A 269 10.79 0.92 -1.68
CA ILE A 269 10.25 -0.10 -2.59
C ILE A 269 11.34 -1.13 -2.85
N LEU A 270 11.03 -2.38 -2.57
CA LEU A 270 11.91 -3.51 -2.87
C LEU A 270 11.56 -4.04 -4.26
N GLN A 271 12.57 -4.05 -5.13
CA GLN A 271 12.48 -4.64 -6.46
C GLN A 271 13.44 -5.82 -6.55
N LYS A 272 12.90 -7.03 -6.74
CA LYS A 272 13.72 -8.19 -7.14
C LYS A 272 14.01 -8.09 -8.64
N ARG A 273 15.29 -8.01 -9.01
CA ARG A 273 15.74 -8.03 -10.41
C ARG A 273 16.33 -9.39 -10.72
N GLU A 274 15.77 -10.02 -11.73
CA GLU A 274 16.34 -11.22 -12.33
C GLU A 274 17.22 -10.82 -13.50
N ILE A 275 18.19 -11.67 -13.85
CA ILE A 275 19.05 -11.48 -15.01
C ILE A 275 18.18 -11.49 -16.27
N LYS A 276 18.42 -10.54 -17.17
CA LYS A 276 17.66 -10.39 -18.41
C LYS A 276 18.59 -10.23 -19.62
N VAL A 277 18.04 -10.51 -20.79
CA VAL A 277 18.66 -10.13 -22.07
C VAL A 277 18.91 -8.61 -22.06
N GLY A 278 20.13 -8.21 -22.40
CA GLY A 278 20.59 -6.82 -22.31
C GLY A 278 21.44 -6.52 -21.07
N ASP A 279 21.41 -7.36 -20.03
CA ASP A 279 22.30 -7.19 -18.88
C ASP A 279 23.76 -7.46 -19.28
N LYS A 280 24.67 -6.72 -18.65
CA LYS A 280 26.11 -6.81 -18.91
C LYS A 280 26.79 -7.71 -17.89
N VAL A 281 27.48 -8.73 -18.39
CA VAL A 281 28.29 -9.67 -17.60
C VAL A 281 29.76 -9.51 -17.95
N ALA A 282 30.64 -9.74 -16.97
CA ALA A 282 32.07 -9.66 -17.18
C ALA A 282 32.84 -10.61 -16.28
N GLY A 283 33.88 -11.25 -16.82
CA GLY A 283 34.86 -11.99 -16.03
C GLY A 283 36.05 -11.12 -15.63
N ARG A 284 36.97 -11.70 -14.86
CA ARG A 284 38.15 -11.02 -14.29
C ARG A 284 39.19 -10.65 -15.34
N HIS A 285 39.23 -11.39 -16.44
CA HIS A 285 40.18 -11.21 -17.54
C HIS A 285 39.70 -10.22 -18.62
N GLY A 286 38.74 -9.34 -18.28
CA GLY A 286 38.28 -8.28 -19.16
C GLY A 286 37.34 -8.72 -20.29
N ASN A 287 36.89 -9.97 -20.31
CA ASN A 287 35.84 -10.45 -21.20
C ASN A 287 34.49 -9.85 -20.76
N LYS A 288 34.05 -8.81 -21.46
CA LYS A 288 32.77 -8.14 -21.23
C LYS A 288 31.79 -8.54 -22.33
N GLY A 289 30.59 -8.93 -21.94
CA GLY A 289 29.52 -9.33 -22.85
C GLY A 289 28.16 -8.81 -22.39
N ILE A 290 27.24 -8.72 -23.33
CA ILE A 290 25.82 -8.48 -23.05
C ILE A 290 25.11 -9.81 -23.26
N ILE A 291 24.19 -10.16 -22.36
CA ILE A 291 23.38 -11.37 -22.51
C ILE A 291 22.49 -11.19 -23.73
N SER A 292 22.73 -11.99 -24.77
CA SER A 292 22.00 -11.93 -26.05
C SER A 292 20.75 -12.82 -26.04
N LYS A 293 20.81 -13.97 -25.37
CA LYS A 293 19.73 -14.94 -25.30
C LYS A 293 19.80 -15.71 -23.99
N ILE A 294 18.65 -15.98 -23.37
CA ILE A 294 18.50 -16.88 -22.24
C ILE A 294 17.78 -18.12 -22.76
N LEU A 295 18.43 -19.28 -22.69
CA LEU A 295 17.89 -20.55 -23.20
C LEU A 295 17.29 -21.39 -22.07
N PRO A 296 16.23 -22.17 -22.35
CA PRO A 296 15.80 -23.26 -21.47
C PRO A 296 16.93 -24.27 -21.23
N ARG A 297 16.93 -24.92 -20.06
CA ARG A 297 18.00 -25.85 -19.66
C ARG A 297 18.16 -27.02 -20.62
N GLN A 298 17.08 -27.47 -21.26
CA GLN A 298 17.12 -28.56 -22.24
C GLN A 298 17.78 -28.19 -23.58
N ASP A 299 17.86 -26.90 -23.91
CA ASP A 299 18.47 -26.41 -25.15
C ASP A 299 19.95 -26.02 -24.97
N MET A 300 20.42 -26.03 -23.72
CA MET A 300 21.81 -25.73 -23.40
C MET A 300 22.70 -26.94 -23.78
N PRO A 301 23.91 -26.69 -24.30
CA PRO A 301 24.89 -27.75 -24.47
C PRO A 301 25.13 -28.50 -23.16
N TYR A 302 25.27 -29.81 -23.24
CA TYR A 302 25.47 -30.67 -22.10
C TYR A 302 26.71 -31.54 -22.23
N LEU A 303 27.27 -31.90 -21.08
CA LEU A 303 28.37 -32.84 -20.96
C LEU A 303 27.84 -34.28 -21.14
N GLN A 304 28.71 -35.26 -21.36
CA GLN A 304 28.38 -36.68 -21.57
C GLN A 304 27.73 -37.29 -20.33
N ASP A 305 27.93 -36.69 -19.16
CA ASP A 305 27.24 -37.07 -17.92
C ASP A 305 25.82 -36.47 -17.80
N GLY A 306 25.38 -35.71 -18.81
CA GLY A 306 24.08 -35.05 -18.87
C GLY A 306 24.03 -33.69 -18.17
N THR A 307 25.14 -33.20 -17.61
CA THR A 307 25.18 -31.90 -16.95
C THR A 307 25.16 -30.77 -17.97
N PRO A 308 24.16 -29.87 -17.98
CA PRO A 308 24.12 -28.74 -18.89
C PRO A 308 25.06 -27.62 -18.44
N VAL A 309 25.58 -26.86 -19.40
CA VAL A 309 26.42 -25.69 -19.15
C VAL A 309 25.57 -24.48 -18.74
N ASP A 310 26.09 -23.61 -17.88
CA ASP A 310 25.37 -22.40 -17.42
C ASP A 310 25.48 -21.20 -18.38
N MET A 311 26.62 -21.06 -19.08
CA MET A 311 26.88 -19.94 -19.98
C MET A 311 27.82 -20.35 -21.12
N VAL A 312 27.51 -19.91 -22.34
CA VAL A 312 28.31 -20.15 -23.53
C VAL A 312 28.95 -18.85 -24.00
N PHE A 313 30.27 -18.85 -24.17
CA PHE A 313 31.03 -17.71 -24.67
C PHE A 313 31.48 -17.92 -26.11
N ASN A 314 31.58 -16.81 -26.86
CA ASN A 314 32.20 -16.83 -28.18
C ASN A 314 33.73 -16.89 -28.05
N PRO A 315 34.41 -17.94 -28.56
CA PRO A 315 35.85 -18.10 -28.44
C PRO A 315 36.65 -17.04 -29.20
N LEU A 316 36.09 -16.42 -30.25
CA LEU A 316 36.79 -15.40 -31.06
C LEU A 316 37.23 -14.17 -30.24
N GLY A 317 36.58 -13.93 -29.10
CA GLY A 317 36.94 -12.84 -28.18
C GLY A 317 38.25 -13.05 -27.43
N VAL A 318 38.82 -14.27 -27.42
CA VAL A 318 40.03 -14.59 -26.65
C VAL A 318 41.32 -14.31 -27.41
N PRO A 319 41.52 -14.83 -28.65
CA PRO A 319 42.76 -14.59 -29.39
C PRO A 319 42.97 -13.10 -29.69
N SER A 320 41.91 -12.40 -30.06
CA SER A 320 41.94 -10.97 -30.40
C SER A 320 42.34 -10.07 -29.22
N ARG A 321 42.01 -10.47 -27.98
CA ARG A 321 42.29 -9.68 -26.76
C ARG A 321 43.49 -10.19 -25.96
N MET A 322 44.14 -11.26 -26.42
CA MET A 322 45.31 -11.89 -25.78
C MET A 322 45.09 -12.20 -24.28
N ASN A 323 43.87 -12.50 -23.88
CA ASN A 323 43.51 -12.80 -22.49
C ASN A 323 43.40 -14.31 -22.23
N VAL A 324 44.51 -15.01 -22.50
CA VAL A 324 44.65 -16.47 -22.37
C VAL A 324 44.40 -16.96 -20.94
N GLY A 325 44.64 -16.12 -19.94
CA GLY A 325 44.41 -16.46 -18.53
C GLY A 325 42.99 -16.94 -18.23
N GLN A 326 41.98 -16.51 -18.97
CA GLN A 326 40.60 -17.00 -18.79
C GLN A 326 40.43 -18.47 -19.19
N ILE A 327 41.24 -18.96 -20.14
CA ILE A 327 41.25 -20.36 -20.56
C ILE A 327 41.87 -21.18 -19.43
N PHE A 328 43.00 -20.73 -18.89
CA PHE A 328 43.63 -21.38 -17.72
C PHE A 328 42.70 -21.40 -16.50
N GLU A 329 42.00 -20.30 -16.21
CA GLU A 329 41.01 -20.22 -15.13
C GLU A 329 39.87 -21.24 -15.35
N SER A 330 39.32 -21.30 -16.57
CA SER A 330 38.20 -22.18 -16.91
C SER A 330 38.60 -23.66 -16.85
N SER A 331 39.76 -24.02 -17.40
CA SER A 331 40.29 -25.38 -17.39
C SER A 331 40.59 -25.85 -15.97
N LEU A 332 41.23 -25.01 -15.16
CA LEU A 332 41.53 -25.37 -13.77
C LEU A 332 40.28 -25.41 -12.90
N GLY A 333 39.27 -24.55 -13.19
CA GLY A 333 37.96 -24.59 -12.56
C GLY A 333 37.22 -25.90 -12.83
N LEU A 334 37.25 -26.38 -14.08
CA LEU A 334 36.69 -27.68 -14.46
C LEU A 334 37.37 -28.83 -13.69
N VAL A 335 38.71 -28.83 -13.64
CA VAL A 335 39.46 -29.84 -12.87
C VAL A 335 39.13 -29.77 -11.38
N GLY A 336 39.04 -28.55 -10.83
CA GLY A 336 38.67 -28.32 -9.44
C GLY A 336 37.30 -28.88 -9.09
N ASP A 337 36.32 -28.77 -9.99
CA ASP A 337 35.00 -29.38 -9.77
C ASP A 337 35.02 -30.91 -9.86
N LEU A 338 35.79 -31.47 -10.81
CA LEU A 338 35.92 -32.92 -11.00
C LEU A 338 36.64 -33.61 -9.83
N ILE A 339 37.73 -33.02 -9.34
CA ILE A 339 38.57 -33.58 -8.25
C ILE A 339 38.15 -33.02 -6.87
N LYS A 340 37.18 -32.09 -6.83
CA LYS A 340 36.75 -31.36 -5.62
C LYS A 340 37.91 -30.66 -4.89
N LYS A 341 38.78 -30.01 -5.66
CA LYS A 341 39.92 -29.21 -5.18
C LYS A 341 39.73 -27.73 -5.52
N HIS A 342 40.31 -26.88 -4.68
CA HIS A 342 40.37 -25.44 -4.92
C HIS A 342 41.83 -25.01 -5.09
N TYR A 343 42.08 -24.16 -6.09
CA TYR A 343 43.42 -23.70 -6.42
C TYR A 343 43.59 -22.22 -6.07
N ARG A 344 44.77 -21.87 -5.56
CA ARG A 344 45.17 -20.48 -5.32
C ARG A 344 46.45 -20.20 -6.10
N ILE A 345 46.34 -19.38 -7.13
CA ILE A 345 47.46 -18.96 -7.96
C ILE A 345 47.88 -17.55 -7.56
N ALA A 346 49.17 -17.35 -7.31
CA ALA A 346 49.72 -16.04 -7.03
C ALA A 346 49.90 -15.25 -8.34
N PRO A 347 49.65 -13.93 -8.36
CA PRO A 347 49.98 -13.10 -9.51
C PRO A 347 51.49 -13.16 -9.82
N PHE A 348 51.86 -13.18 -11.10
CA PHE A 348 53.24 -13.21 -11.57
C PHE A 348 54.06 -14.40 -11.04
N ASP A 349 53.44 -15.57 -10.95
CA ASP A 349 54.06 -16.85 -10.59
C ASP A 349 55.23 -17.25 -11.49
N GLU A 350 55.26 -16.75 -12.72
CA GLU A 350 56.38 -16.91 -13.66
C GLU A 350 57.74 -16.43 -13.12
N ARG A 351 57.75 -15.57 -12.09
CA ARG A 351 58.97 -15.18 -11.37
C ARG A 351 59.72 -16.35 -10.76
N TYR A 352 59.03 -17.45 -10.47
CA TYR A 352 59.59 -18.65 -9.85
C TYR A 352 59.91 -19.72 -10.90
N GLN A 353 59.09 -19.83 -11.95
CA GLN A 353 59.27 -20.83 -13.00
C GLN A 353 58.62 -20.37 -14.30
N GLN A 354 59.33 -20.50 -15.42
CA GLN A 354 58.78 -20.18 -16.74
C GLN A 354 57.53 -21.03 -17.05
N GLU A 355 56.46 -20.38 -17.52
CA GLU A 355 55.14 -20.97 -17.80
C GLU A 355 54.54 -21.73 -16.61
N ALA A 356 54.77 -21.28 -15.37
CA ALA A 356 54.34 -21.97 -14.15
C ALA A 356 52.83 -22.30 -14.16
N SER A 357 51.99 -21.30 -14.46
CA SER A 357 50.54 -21.46 -14.56
C SER A 357 50.14 -22.50 -15.62
N GLY A 358 50.76 -22.46 -16.80
CA GLY A 358 50.49 -23.44 -17.87
C GLY A 358 50.83 -24.86 -17.42
N LYS A 359 52.03 -25.05 -16.86
CA LYS A 359 52.50 -26.36 -16.37
C LYS A 359 51.58 -26.94 -15.30
N LEU A 360 51.16 -26.11 -14.34
CA LEU A 360 50.22 -26.51 -13.28
C LEU A 360 48.88 -26.96 -13.87
N VAL A 361 48.31 -26.16 -14.78
CA VAL A 361 47.03 -26.49 -15.42
C VAL A 361 47.12 -27.82 -16.17
N PHE A 362 48.17 -28.01 -16.98
CA PHE A 362 48.34 -29.24 -17.74
C PHE A 362 48.59 -30.48 -16.86
N SER A 363 49.35 -30.34 -15.77
CA SER A 363 49.56 -31.46 -14.83
C SER A 363 48.27 -31.87 -14.15
N GLU A 364 47.48 -30.90 -13.69
CA GLU A 364 46.20 -31.16 -13.01
C GLU A 364 45.15 -31.73 -13.97
N LEU A 365 45.09 -31.24 -15.21
CA LEU A 365 44.24 -31.83 -16.26
C LEU A 365 44.62 -33.29 -16.52
N TYR A 366 45.92 -33.59 -16.56
CA TYR A 366 46.39 -34.96 -16.77
C TYR A 366 46.03 -35.87 -15.59
N GLU A 367 46.16 -35.40 -14.35
CA GLU A 367 45.72 -36.15 -13.16
C GLU A 367 44.20 -36.37 -13.16
N ALA A 368 43.41 -35.35 -13.50
CA ALA A 368 41.96 -35.44 -13.63
C ALA A 368 41.56 -36.53 -14.63
N SER A 369 42.25 -36.58 -15.78
CA SER A 369 41.99 -37.55 -16.84
C SER A 369 42.23 -39.00 -16.42
N LYS A 370 43.12 -39.24 -15.45
CA LYS A 370 43.41 -40.57 -14.89
C LYS A 370 42.37 -41.02 -13.87
N GLN A 371 41.91 -40.09 -13.04
CA GLN A 371 41.01 -40.40 -11.91
C GLN A 371 39.55 -40.52 -12.37
N THR A 372 39.15 -39.76 -13.38
CA THR A 372 37.79 -39.80 -13.92
C THR A 372 37.73 -40.79 -15.10
N LYS A 373 36.68 -41.62 -15.16
CA LYS A 373 36.41 -42.51 -16.33
C LYS A 373 36.09 -41.74 -17.62
N ILE A 374 36.21 -40.42 -17.59
CA ILE A 374 35.83 -39.47 -18.60
C ILE A 374 36.99 -39.36 -19.60
N ARG A 375 37.25 -40.44 -20.34
CA ARG A 375 38.37 -40.53 -21.31
C ARG A 375 38.24 -39.59 -22.53
N GLY A 376 37.05 -39.02 -22.78
CA GLY A 376 36.78 -38.17 -23.95
C GLY A 376 36.92 -36.66 -23.73
N TYR A 377 37.05 -36.18 -22.48
CA TYR A 377 37.01 -34.74 -22.20
C TYR A 377 38.36 -34.04 -22.19
N LEU A 378 39.42 -34.81 -22.00
CA LEU A 378 40.76 -34.33 -21.74
C LEU A 378 41.72 -35.23 -22.50
N ASN A 379 41.72 -35.12 -23.82
CA ASN A 379 42.69 -35.86 -24.61
C ASN A 379 44.08 -35.19 -24.45
N PRO A 380 45.07 -35.85 -23.82
CA PRO A 380 46.37 -35.24 -23.55
C PRO A 380 47.14 -34.88 -24.83
N SER A 381 46.78 -35.49 -25.98
CA SER A 381 47.40 -35.19 -27.28
C SER A 381 46.81 -33.98 -27.99
N THR A 382 45.56 -33.58 -27.68
CA THR A 382 44.92 -32.39 -28.25
C THR A 382 44.64 -31.42 -27.12
N ARG A 383 45.54 -30.46 -26.94
CA ARG A 383 45.68 -29.54 -25.79
C ARG A 383 44.41 -28.87 -25.22
N GLU A 384 43.20 -29.00 -25.79
CA GLU A 384 42.04 -28.16 -25.42
C GLU A 384 40.62 -28.76 -25.58
N LYS A 385 40.39 -30.00 -26.02
CA LYS A 385 39.01 -30.43 -26.39
C LYS A 385 38.30 -31.33 -25.38
N ALA A 386 37.22 -30.79 -24.82
CA ALA A 386 36.07 -31.53 -24.30
C ALA A 386 35.04 -31.76 -25.43
N GLU A 387 34.65 -33.01 -25.71
CA GLU A 387 33.60 -33.32 -26.68
C GLU A 387 32.22 -33.01 -26.07
N TYR A 388 31.42 -32.17 -26.76
CA TYR A 388 30.02 -31.90 -26.42
C TYR A 388 29.11 -32.66 -27.39
N LEU A 389 28.07 -33.30 -26.86
CA LEU A 389 27.03 -33.91 -27.68
C LEU A 389 26.04 -32.82 -28.10
N MET A 390 26.19 -32.35 -29.34
CA MET A 390 25.09 -31.69 -30.06
C MET A 390 24.48 -32.79 -30.93
N GLU A 391 23.16 -33.03 -30.87
CA GLU A 391 22.50 -33.85 -31.88
C GLU A 391 22.67 -33.15 -33.23
N GLU A 392 23.64 -33.63 -34.04
CA GLU A 392 23.84 -33.17 -35.40
C GLU A 392 22.61 -33.56 -36.24
N GLN A 393 21.80 -32.57 -36.63
CA GLN A 393 21.12 -32.69 -37.91
C GLN A 393 22.20 -32.66 -39.00
N GLU A 394 22.39 -33.80 -39.66
CA GLU A 394 23.36 -34.04 -40.72
C GLU A 394 23.47 -32.85 -41.70
N THR A 395 24.62 -32.17 -41.69
CA THR A 395 25.16 -31.52 -42.89
C THR A 395 26.67 -31.71 -42.90
N PRO A 396 27.27 -32.11 -44.04
CA PRO A 396 28.62 -32.64 -44.06
C PRO A 396 29.68 -31.54 -43.98
N SER A 397 30.73 -31.84 -43.22
CA SER A 397 32.08 -31.26 -43.29
C SER A 397 32.15 -29.74 -43.22
N ASN A 398 32.32 -29.22 -41.99
CA ASN A 398 33.36 -28.24 -41.72
C ASN A 398 33.75 -28.30 -40.25
N SER A 399 35.01 -28.68 -40.02
CA SER A 399 35.66 -28.67 -38.71
C SER A 399 35.55 -27.30 -38.06
N LEU A 400 34.74 -27.17 -37.02
CA LEU A 400 34.71 -25.99 -36.16
C LEU A 400 35.74 -26.15 -35.04
N PHE A 401 36.69 -25.21 -35.03
CA PHE A 401 37.60 -24.91 -33.94
C PHE A 401 36.86 -24.28 -32.77
#